data_AF-A0A1E4AUI0-F1
#
_entry.id   AF-A0A1E4AUI0-F1
#
_cell.length_a   1.000
_cell.length_b   1.000
_cell.length_c   1.000
_cell.angle_alpha   90.00
_cell.angle_beta   90.00
_cell.angle_gamma   90.00
#
_symmetry.space_group_name_H-M   'P 1'
#
loop_
_entity.id
_entity.type
_entity.pdbx_description
1 polymer ?
#
loop_
_entity_poly.entity_id
_entity_poly.type
_entity_poly.pdbx_seq_one_letter_code
_entity_poly.pdbx_strand_id
1 'polypeptide(L)'
;MVLRAAIAYWAVVFALGFVLGTLRTLWLAPAIGVTAATIVELPIMLAASWWAAGWAVRRFAILTRGAALALGGLAFGLLMGAELALARLLISQSPRDWLGGFAALHAQLGLAAQIGFALMPWWRVRSGAISA
;
A
#
# COMPACT_ATOMS: atom_id res chain seq x y z
N MET A 1 -0.34 -20.00 -5.59
CA MET A 1 0.50 -18.95 -6.22
C MET A 1 0.07 -17.55 -5.82
N VAL A 2 -1.21 -17.19 -5.98
CA VAL A 2 -1.76 -15.86 -5.64
C VAL A 2 -1.43 -15.42 -4.21
N LEU A 3 -1.62 -16.27 -3.19
CA LEU A 3 -1.30 -15.91 -1.80
C LEU A 3 0.18 -15.55 -1.60
N ARG A 4 1.10 -16.36 -2.12
CA ARG A 4 2.55 -16.06 -2.04
C ARG A 4 2.90 -14.76 -2.75
N ALA A 5 2.27 -14.51 -3.90
CA ALA A 5 2.46 -13.28 -4.66
C ALA A 5 1.91 -12.06 -3.90
N ALA A 6 0.75 -12.19 -3.25
CA ALA A 6 0.16 -11.14 -2.42
C ALA A 6 1.03 -10.82 -1.21
N ILE A 7 1.53 -11.85 -0.49
CA ILE A 7 2.47 -11.68 0.63
C ILE A 7 3.75 -11.00 0.17
N ALA A 8 4.35 -11.44 -0.94
CA ALA A 8 5.58 -10.85 -1.45
C ALA A 8 5.38 -9.39 -1.89
N TYR A 9 4.29 -9.11 -2.62
CA TYR A 9 3.93 -7.77 -3.06
C TYR A 9 3.69 -6.83 -1.87
N TRP A 10 2.86 -7.27 -0.91
CA TRP A 10 2.62 -6.55 0.34
C TRP A 10 3.93 -6.32 1.10
N ALA A 11 4.75 -7.35 1.34
CA ALA A 11 5.96 -7.23 2.15
C ALA A 11 6.95 -6.21 1.60
N VAL A 12 7.18 -6.21 0.29
CA VAL A 12 8.10 -5.25 -0.38
C VAL A 12 7.59 -3.82 -0.23
N VAL A 13 6.32 -3.57 -0.55
CA VAL A 13 5.74 -2.22 -0.50
C VAL A 13 5.54 -1.75 0.93
N PHE A 14 5.14 -2.63 1.84
CA PHE A 14 4.98 -2.33 3.26
C PHE A 14 6.32 -1.99 3.91
N ALA A 15 7.38 -2.75 3.65
CA ALA A 15 8.70 -2.44 4.20
C ALA A 15 9.19 -1.05 3.75
N LEU A 16 9.05 -0.75 2.45
CA LEU A 16 9.38 0.58 1.93
C LEU A 16 8.50 1.67 2.54
N GLY A 17 7.18 1.45 2.59
CA GLY A 17 6.23 2.39 3.16
C GLY A 17 6.40 2.62 4.65
N PHE A 18 6.86 1.62 5.39
CA PHE A 18 7.18 1.76 6.81
C PHE A 18 8.40 2.66 7.02
N VAL A 19 9.45 2.48 6.20
CA VAL A 19 10.65 3.33 6.23
C VAL A 19 10.28 4.76 5.84
N LEU A 20 9.64 4.95 4.68
CA LEU A 20 9.22 6.27 4.22
C LEU A 20 8.24 6.93 5.19
N GLY A 21 7.26 6.18 5.70
CA GLY A 21 6.28 6.65 6.66
C GLY A 21 6.94 7.12 7.97
N THR A 22 7.98 6.43 8.42
CA THR A 22 8.79 6.83 9.59
C THR A 22 9.54 8.15 9.32
N LEU A 23 10.18 8.29 8.16
CA LEU A 23 10.84 9.54 7.76
C LEU A 23 9.82 10.68 7.64
N ARG A 24 8.65 10.39 7.09
CA ARG A 24 7.55 11.34 6.93
C ARG A 24 7.07 11.84 8.28
N THR A 25 6.83 10.96 9.24
CA THR A 25 6.28 11.34 10.56
C THR A 25 7.30 12.02 11.44
N LEU A 26 8.56 11.57 11.44
CA LEU A 26 9.59 12.11 12.32
C LEU A 26 10.22 13.41 11.79
N TRP A 27 10.36 13.56 10.47
CA TRP A 27 11.11 14.69 9.89
C TRP A 27 10.27 15.62 9.01
N LEU A 28 9.49 15.09 8.05
CA LEU A 28 8.74 15.97 7.14
C LEU A 28 7.51 16.58 7.82
N ALA A 29 6.73 15.80 8.57
CA ALA A 29 5.50 16.28 9.18
C ALA A 29 5.73 17.46 10.15
N PRO A 30 6.80 17.47 10.98
CA PRO A 30 7.14 18.66 11.78
C PRO A 30 7.57 19.88 10.94
N ALA A 31 8.15 19.68 9.75
CA ALA A 31 8.66 20.75 8.91
C ALA A 31 7.59 21.41 8.02
N ILE A 32 6.72 20.60 7.41
CA ILE A 32 5.75 21.06 6.39
C ILE A 32 4.29 20.69 6.71
N GLY A 33 4.04 20.06 7.86
CA GLY A 33 2.72 19.58 8.27
C GLY A 33 2.36 18.19 7.72
N VAL A 34 1.48 17.49 8.43
CA VAL A 34 1.12 16.08 8.17
C VAL A 34 0.55 15.88 6.75
N THR A 35 -0.39 16.73 6.33
CA THR A 35 -1.07 16.58 5.04
C THR A 35 -0.13 16.81 3.85
N ALA A 36 0.69 17.86 3.89
CA ALA A 36 1.67 18.14 2.83
C ALA A 36 2.72 17.04 2.74
N ALA A 37 3.20 16.56 3.89
CA ALA A 37 4.13 15.44 3.97
C ALA A 37 3.53 14.15 3.35
N THR A 38 2.24 13.88 3.58
CA THR A 38 1.54 12.76 2.94
C THR A 38 1.48 12.93 1.43
N ILE A 39 1.09 14.11 0.93
CA ILE A 39 1.02 14.37 -0.52
C ILE A 39 2.36 14.16 -1.22
N VAL A 40 3.48 14.51 -0.57
CA VAL A 40 4.83 14.29 -1.11
C VAL A 40 5.20 12.79 -1.16
N GLU A 41 4.80 12.03 -0.15
CA GLU A 41 5.08 10.59 -0.07
C GLU A 41 4.26 9.76 -1.08
N LEU A 42 3.00 10.15 -1.32
CA LEU A 42 2.07 9.36 -2.13
C LEU A 42 2.58 9.02 -3.55
N PRO A 43 3.13 9.96 -4.35
CA PRO A 43 3.69 9.66 -5.67
C PRO A 43 4.81 8.61 -5.61
N ILE A 44 5.68 8.69 -4.61
CA ILE A 44 6.80 7.77 -4.42
C ILE A 44 6.26 6.38 -4.12
N MET A 45 5.31 6.29 -3.19
CA MET A 45 4.67 5.04 -2.81
C MET A 45 3.91 4.39 -3.95
N LEU A 46 3.17 5.17 -4.76
CA LEU A 46 2.44 4.66 -5.91
C LEU A 46 3.38 4.19 -7.03
N ALA A 47 4.47 4.91 -7.29
CA ALA A 47 5.48 4.47 -8.25
C ALA A 47 6.15 3.14 -7.83
N ALA A 48 6.56 3.05 -6.56
CA ALA A 48 7.13 1.82 -6.01
C ALA A 48 6.14 0.64 -6.07
N SER A 49 4.89 0.90 -5.71
CA SER A 49 3.79 -0.07 -5.80
C SER A 49 3.59 -0.56 -7.23
N TRP A 50 3.67 0.33 -8.22
CA TRP A 50 3.50 -0.03 -9.63
C TRP A 50 4.59 -0.98 -10.12
N TRP A 51 5.84 -0.69 -9.78
CA TRP A 51 6.96 -1.57 -10.13
C TRP A 51 6.89 -2.91 -9.39
N ALA A 52 6.59 -2.88 -8.09
CA ALA A 52 6.43 -4.08 -7.28
C ALA A 52 5.27 -4.96 -7.78
N ALA A 53 4.15 -4.37 -8.20
CA ALA A 53 3.02 -5.08 -8.79
C ALA A 53 3.43 -5.76 -10.10
N GLY A 54 4.15 -5.05 -10.98
CA GLY A 54 4.66 -5.61 -12.23
C GLY A 54 5.65 -6.76 -11.99
N TRP A 55 6.56 -6.60 -11.03
CA TRP A 55 7.48 -7.65 -10.60
C TRP A 55 6.73 -8.87 -10.05
N ALA A 56 5.78 -8.69 -9.15
CA ALA A 56 5.03 -9.79 -8.53
C ALA A 56 4.19 -10.55 -9.58
N VAL A 57 3.49 -9.83 -10.46
CA VAL A 57 2.70 -10.43 -11.55
C VAL A 57 3.58 -11.31 -12.45
N ARG A 58 4.75 -10.82 -12.86
CA ARG A 58 5.69 -11.61 -13.70
C ARG A 58 6.32 -12.77 -12.92
N ARG A 59 6.85 -12.50 -11.72
CA ARG A 59 7.61 -13.47 -10.91
C ARG A 59 6.77 -14.68 -10.50
N PHE A 60 5.48 -14.48 -10.29
CA PHE A 60 4.53 -15.52 -9.86
C PHE A 60 3.56 -15.95 -10.97
N ALA A 61 3.81 -15.53 -12.23
CA ALA A 61 3.02 -15.90 -13.41
C ALA A 61 1.51 -15.67 -13.21
N ILE A 62 1.13 -14.47 -12.80
CA ILE A 62 -0.28 -14.10 -12.62
C ILE A 62 -0.85 -13.66 -13.98
N LEU A 63 -1.54 -14.58 -14.67
CA LEU A 63 -1.96 -14.37 -16.06
C LEU A 63 -3.41 -13.89 -16.22
N THR A 64 -4.25 -14.06 -15.20
CA THR A 64 -5.68 -13.73 -15.30
C THR A 64 -6.03 -12.48 -14.50
N ARG A 65 -7.01 -11.72 -14.99
CA ARG A 65 -7.53 -10.53 -14.31
C ARG A 65 -8.10 -10.85 -12.93
N GLY A 66 -8.78 -11.99 -12.79
CA GLY A 66 -9.32 -12.45 -11.51
C GLY A 66 -8.22 -12.77 -10.49
N ALA A 67 -7.16 -13.47 -10.90
CA ALA A 67 -6.03 -13.76 -10.03
C ALA A 67 -5.26 -12.48 -9.63
N ALA A 68 -5.18 -11.50 -10.52
CA ALA A 68 -4.56 -10.20 -10.22
C ALA A 68 -5.39 -9.36 -9.24
N LEU A 69 -6.72 -9.35 -9.38
CA LEU A 69 -7.61 -8.72 -8.39
C LEU A 69 -7.51 -9.42 -7.02
N ALA A 70 -7.48 -10.75 -7.00
CA ALA A 70 -7.31 -11.50 -5.75
C ALA A 70 -5.96 -11.21 -5.09
N LEU A 71 -4.88 -11.11 -5.87
CA LEU A 71 -3.55 -10.72 -5.37
C LEU A 71 -3.60 -9.35 -4.70
N GLY A 72 -4.16 -8.35 -5.41
CA GLY A 72 -4.25 -6.98 -4.91
C GLY A 72 -5.14 -6.86 -3.68
N GLY A 73 -6.31 -7.51 -3.69
CA GLY A 73 -7.24 -7.52 -2.56
C GLY A 73 -6.65 -8.19 -1.32
N LEU A 74 -5.95 -9.32 -1.47
CA LEU A 74 -5.26 -9.97 -0.35
C LEU A 74 -4.13 -9.09 0.20
N ALA A 75 -3.34 -8.47 -0.68
CA ALA A 75 -2.27 -7.57 -0.28
C ALA A 75 -2.81 -6.33 0.46
N PHE A 76 -3.95 -5.79 0.02
CA PHE A 76 -4.64 -4.71 0.72
C PHE A 76 -5.14 -5.15 2.11
N GLY A 77 -5.73 -6.34 2.23
CA GLY A 77 -6.15 -6.89 3.52
C GLY A 77 -4.97 -7.05 4.49
N LEU A 78 -3.82 -7.54 4.01
CA LEU A 78 -2.58 -7.61 4.79
C LEU A 78 -2.09 -6.21 5.20
N LEU A 79 -2.18 -5.23 4.30
CA LEU A 79 -1.79 -3.85 4.57
C LEU A 79 -2.63 -3.21 5.68
N MET A 80 -3.95 -3.35 5.59
CA MET A 80 -4.90 -2.89 6.62
C MET A 80 -4.68 -3.59 7.95
N GLY A 81 -4.47 -4.91 7.93
CA GLY A 81 -4.16 -5.67 9.13
C GLY A 81 -2.86 -5.22 9.80
N ALA A 82 -1.83 -4.94 9.01
CA ALA A 82 -0.55 -4.44 9.51
C ALA A 82 -0.66 -3.02 10.09
N GLU A 83 -1.40 -2.13 9.42
CA GLU A 83 -1.65 -0.77 9.91
C GLU A 83 -2.38 -0.77 11.26
N LEU A 84 -3.47 -1.56 11.37
CA LEU A 84 -4.18 -1.73 12.63
C LEU A 84 -3.30 -2.36 13.71
N ALA A 85 -2.46 -3.34 13.36
CA ALA A 85 -1.53 -3.96 14.31
C ALA A 85 -0.49 -2.94 14.81
N LEU A 86 0.10 -2.13 13.93
CA LEU A 86 1.03 -1.07 14.33
C LEU A 86 0.35 -0.01 15.21
N ALA A 87 -0.85 0.44 14.85
CA ALA A 87 -1.62 1.40 15.64
C ALA A 87 -1.90 0.88 17.06
N ARG A 88 -2.26 -0.40 17.18
CA ARG A 88 -2.47 -1.04 18.49
C ARG A 88 -1.18 -1.28 19.27
N LEU A 89 -0.13 -1.79 18.63
CA LEU A 89 1.07 -2.25 19.32
C LEU A 89 2.04 -1.11 19.66
N LEU A 90 2.12 -0.08 18.82
CA LEU A 90 3.06 1.03 19.01
C LEU A 90 2.42 2.23 19.70
N ILE A 91 1.12 2.47 19.46
CA ILE A 91 0.41 3.68 19.90
C ILE A 91 -0.71 3.34 20.90
N SER A 92 -0.93 2.04 21.21
CA SER A 92 -2.01 1.57 22.10
C SER A 92 -3.40 2.06 21.67
N GLN A 93 -3.59 2.34 20.39
CA GLN A 93 -4.83 2.91 19.86
C GLN A 93 -5.92 1.84 19.75
N SER A 94 -7.16 2.17 20.14
CA SER A 94 -8.30 1.27 19.97
C SER A 94 -8.76 1.20 18.51
N PRO A 95 -9.44 0.12 18.06
CA PRO A 95 -9.98 0.06 16.69
C PRO A 95 -11.00 1.15 16.37
N ARG A 96 -11.76 1.60 17.39
CA ARG A 96 -12.75 2.66 17.21
C ARG A 96 -12.06 3.98 16.92
N ASP A 97 -10.98 4.26 17.65
CA ASP A 97 -10.20 5.49 17.44
C ASP A 97 -9.42 5.43 16.12
N TRP A 98 -8.91 4.25 15.75
CA TRP A 98 -8.30 4.03 14.43
C TRP A 98 -9.30 4.32 13.29
N LEU A 99 -10.53 3.81 13.41
CA LEU A 99 -11.60 4.12 12.45
C LEU A 99 -11.96 5.61 12.44
N GLY A 100 -12.00 6.26 13.61
CA GLY A 100 -12.22 7.71 13.71
C GLY A 100 -11.14 8.54 13.03
N GLY A 101 -9.90 8.03 12.98
CA GLY A 101 -8.78 8.66 12.28
C GLY A 101 -8.99 8.86 10.78
N PHE A 102 -9.82 8.05 10.13
CA PHE A 102 -10.10 8.19 8.69
C PHE A 102 -10.88 9.46 8.33
N ALA A 103 -11.44 10.19 9.30
CA ALA A 103 -12.03 11.50 9.03
C ALA A 103 -10.98 12.54 8.59
N ALA A 104 -9.71 12.36 8.95
CA ALA A 104 -8.65 13.30 8.58
C ALA A 104 -8.28 13.19 7.09
N LEU A 105 -8.05 14.33 6.43
CA LEU A 105 -7.73 14.38 5.00
C LEU A 105 -6.50 13.54 4.63
N HIS A 106 -5.44 13.57 5.43
CA HIS A 106 -4.23 12.77 5.18
C HIS A 106 -4.51 11.27 5.21
N ALA A 107 -5.42 10.81 6.08
CA ALA A 107 -5.83 9.41 6.17
C ALA A 107 -6.68 8.99 4.96
N GLN A 108 -7.57 9.86 4.49
CA GLN A 108 -8.34 9.62 3.26
C GLN A 108 -7.44 9.54 2.02
N LEU A 109 -6.45 10.44 1.93
CA LEU A 109 -5.44 10.41 0.87
C LEU A 109 -4.62 9.12 0.91
N GLY A 110 -4.20 8.68 2.11
CA GLY A 110 -3.55 7.39 2.32
C GLY A 110 -4.42 6.23 1.84
N LEU A 111 -5.69 6.19 2.25
CA LEU A 111 -6.65 5.15 1.86
C LEU A 111 -6.87 5.11 0.34
N ALA A 112 -7.02 6.27 -0.30
CA ALA A 112 -7.14 6.34 -1.76
C ALA A 112 -5.90 5.74 -2.46
N ALA A 113 -4.70 6.02 -1.95
CA ALA A 113 -3.47 5.43 -2.48
C ALA A 113 -3.39 3.92 -2.23
N GLN A 114 -3.86 3.42 -1.07
CA GLN A 114 -3.90 1.99 -0.76
C GLN A 114 -4.90 1.24 -1.67
N ILE A 115 -6.04 1.86 -2.00
CA ILE A 115 -6.97 1.35 -3.02
C ILE A 115 -6.29 1.31 -4.39
N GLY A 116 -5.56 2.38 -4.75
CA GLY A 116 -4.72 2.41 -5.95
C GLY A 116 -3.74 1.24 -6.00
N PHE A 117 -2.95 1.05 -4.93
CA PHE A 117 -2.03 -0.08 -4.73
C PHE A 117 -2.72 -1.44 -4.94
N ALA A 118 -3.93 -1.62 -4.44
CA ALA A 118 -4.71 -2.86 -4.59
C ALA A 118 -5.11 -3.13 -6.05
N LEU A 119 -5.35 -2.08 -6.84
CA LEU A 119 -5.78 -2.20 -8.24
C LEU A 119 -4.61 -2.33 -9.23
N MET A 120 -3.39 -1.95 -8.84
CA MET A 120 -2.21 -1.99 -9.72
C MET A 120 -1.93 -3.35 -10.35
N PRO A 121 -1.98 -4.50 -9.64
CA PRO A 121 -1.77 -5.80 -10.26
C PRO A 121 -2.76 -6.08 -11.41
N TRP A 122 -4.02 -5.70 -11.23
CA TRP A 122 -5.04 -5.84 -12.27
C TRP A 122 -4.75 -4.93 -13.47
N TRP A 123 -4.35 -3.68 -13.24
CA TRP A 123 -3.94 -2.78 -14.33
C TRP A 123 -2.73 -3.33 -15.09
N ARG A 124 -1.72 -3.88 -14.40
CA ARG A 124 -0.54 -4.48 -15.04
C ARG A 124 -0.90 -5.63 -15.98
N VAL A 125 -1.85 -6.48 -15.57
CA VAL A 125 -2.35 -7.59 -16.42
C VAL A 125 -3.24 -7.08 -17.55
N ARG A 126 -4.09 -6.08 -17.29
CA ARG A 126 -4.98 -5.49 -18.31
C ARG A 126 -4.22 -4.82 -19.44
N SER A 127 -3.16 -4.07 -19.12
CA SER A 127 -2.45 -3.24 -20.11
C SER A 127 -1.51 -4.01 -21.04
N GLY A 128 -1.49 -5.35 -21.00
CA GLY A 128 -0.58 -6.15 -21.84
C GLY A 128 0.91 -5.90 -21.57
N ALA A 129 1.25 -5.18 -20.49
CA ALA A 129 2.61 -4.78 -20.11
C ALA A 129 3.47 -5.95 -19.57
N ILE A 130 3.11 -7.18 -19.95
CA ILE A 130 3.80 -8.43 -19.67
C ILE A 130 4.66 -8.83 -20.89
N SER A 131 4.52 -8.15 -22.03
CA SER A 131 5.18 -8.47 -23.30
C SER A 131 6.55 -7.81 -23.54
N ALA A 132 7.31 -7.44 -22.50
CA ALA A 132 8.66 -6.88 -22.66
C ALA A 132 9.67 -7.62 -21.78
#